data_AF-A0A377BW17-F1
#
_entry.id   AF-A0A377BW17-F1
#
_cell.length_a   1.000
_cell.length_b   1.000
_cell.length_c   1.000
_cell.angle_alpha   90.00
_cell.angle_beta   90.00
_cell.angle_gamma   90.00
#
_symmetry.space_group_name_H-M   'P 1'
#
loop_
_entity.id
_entity.type
_entity.pdbx_description
1 polymer ?
#
loop_
_entity_poly.entity_id
_entity_poly.type
_entity_poly.pdbx_seq_one_letter_code
_entity_poly.pdbx_strand_id
1 'polypeptide(L)'
;MGLTLITVDFNDLSALKQVVDEQQPDAALVQHTRQQPQDSYVLADVLATLRAAGVPVLTDDNYAVMKVARIGCECGANVSTFSCFKLFGPEGVGAVVGDADVINRIRATLYSGGSQIQGAQALEVLRGLVFAPVMHAVQAGVSERLLALLNGGAVRK
;
A
#
# COMPACT_ATOMS: atom_id res chain seq x y z
N MET A 1 -6.06 13.86 16.00
CA MET A 1 -5.76 12.42 16.09
C MET A 1 -4.72 12.06 17.16
N GLY A 2 -4.04 13.01 17.82
CA GLY A 2 -3.38 12.77 19.12
C GLY A 2 -2.30 11.69 19.19
N LEU A 3 -1.81 11.18 18.05
CA LEU A 3 -0.78 10.15 18.00
C LEU A 3 0.60 10.78 18.22
N THR A 4 1.45 10.06 18.95
CA THR A 4 2.89 10.34 19.02
C THR A 4 3.58 9.62 17.88
N LEU A 5 4.38 10.33 17.07
CA LEU A 5 5.09 9.74 15.95
C LEU A 5 6.53 9.41 16.35
N ILE A 6 6.93 8.18 16.05
CA ILE A 6 8.32 7.72 16.12
C ILE A 6 8.80 7.55 14.67
N THR A 7 9.91 8.19 14.32
CA THR A 7 10.43 8.17 12.94
C THR A 7 11.79 7.47 12.89
N VAL A 8 11.99 6.66 11.86
CA VAL A 8 13.24 5.97 11.58
C VAL A 8 13.36 5.75 10.06
N ASP A 9 14.60 5.73 9.55
CA ASP A 9 14.86 5.46 8.14
C ASP A 9 14.69 3.96 7.84
N PHE A 10 13.68 3.60 7.05
CA PHE A 10 13.43 2.21 6.67
C PHE A 10 14.46 1.64 5.70
N ASN A 11 15.33 2.46 5.10
CA ASN A 11 16.49 1.97 4.35
C ASN A 11 17.56 1.35 5.27
N ASP A 12 17.55 1.68 6.56
CA ASP A 12 18.43 1.09 7.57
C ASP A 12 17.64 0.17 8.51
N LEU A 13 17.62 -1.13 8.18
CA LEU A 13 16.93 -2.14 8.98
C LEU A 13 17.53 -2.32 10.38
N SER A 14 18.82 -1.97 10.57
CA SER A 14 19.45 -2.05 11.90
C SER A 14 18.94 -0.91 12.79
N ALA A 15 18.88 0.30 12.24
CA ALA A 15 18.27 1.44 12.93
C ALA A 15 16.78 1.21 13.20
N LEU A 16 16.04 0.67 12.23
CA LEU A 16 14.63 0.29 12.42
C LEU A 16 14.47 -0.65 13.60
N LYS A 17 15.26 -1.73 13.65
CA LYS A 17 15.21 -2.70 14.75
C LYS A 17 15.52 -2.03 16.09
N GLN A 18 16.58 -1.23 16.16
CA GLN A 18 16.97 -0.53 17.38
C GLN A 18 15.86 0.40 17.88
N VAL A 19 15.29 1.23 17.00
CA VAL A 19 14.22 2.17 17.37
C VAL A 19 12.98 1.43 17.85
N VAL A 20 12.60 0.33 17.20
CA VAL A 20 11.47 -0.48 17.63
C VAL A 20 11.71 -1.09 19.01
N ASP A 21 12.91 -1.63 19.25
CA ASP A 21 13.27 -2.24 20.54
C ASP A 21 13.30 -1.19 21.67
N GLU A 22 13.81 0.02 21.41
CA GLU A 22 13.95 1.09 22.41
C GLU A 22 12.64 1.85 22.66
N GLN A 23 11.88 2.15 21.62
CA GLN A 23 10.72 3.05 21.69
C GLN A 23 9.38 2.29 21.79
N GLN A 24 9.36 0.99 21.48
CA GLN A 24 8.19 0.10 21.61
C GLN A 24 6.91 0.71 20.99
N PRO A 25 6.88 0.99 19.68
CA PRO A 25 5.71 1.59 19.03
C PRO A 25 4.50 0.64 19.06
N ASP A 26 3.31 1.19 19.33
CA ASP A 26 2.06 0.40 19.38
C ASP A 26 1.62 -0.15 18.01
N ALA A 27 2.04 0.51 16.93
CA ALA A 27 1.81 0.10 15.55
C ALA A 27 2.79 0.81 14.61
N ALA A 28 2.94 0.26 13.40
CA ALA A 28 3.73 0.87 12.33
C ALA A 28 2.89 1.10 11.07
N LEU A 29 3.17 2.21 10.38
CA LEU A 29 2.64 2.51 9.06
C LEU A 29 3.81 2.49 8.05
N VAL A 30 3.68 1.68 7.00
CA VAL A 30 4.70 1.56 5.95
C VAL A 30 4.08 1.88 4.60
N GLN A 31 4.62 2.88 3.90
CA GLN A 31 4.17 3.18 2.54
C GLN A 31 4.81 2.21 1.56
N HIS A 32 4.06 1.68 0.59
CA HIS A 32 4.62 0.75 -0.39
C HIS A 32 5.44 1.50 -1.46
N THR A 33 4.86 2.56 -2.02
CA THR A 33 5.53 3.38 -3.02
C THR A 33 6.60 4.27 -2.41
N ARG A 34 7.65 4.57 -3.16
CA ARG A 34 8.71 5.51 -2.75
C ARG A 34 8.12 6.87 -2.36
N GLN A 35 8.52 7.38 -1.20
CA GLN A 35 8.12 8.69 -0.69
C GLN A 35 9.06 9.78 -1.19
N GLN A 36 10.32 9.39 -1.42
CA GLN A 36 11.40 10.23 -1.92
C GLN A 36 12.33 9.41 -2.83
N PRO A 37 13.09 10.06 -3.75
CA PRO A 37 13.90 9.36 -4.75
C PRO A 37 14.94 8.38 -4.19
N GLN A 38 15.47 8.64 -3.00
CA GLN A 38 16.50 7.83 -2.34
C GLN A 38 15.94 6.60 -1.60
N ASP A 39 14.63 6.48 -1.44
CA ASP A 39 14.03 5.32 -0.81
C ASP A 39 14.34 4.07 -1.64
N SER A 40 14.94 3.08 -0.98
CA SER A 40 15.43 1.85 -1.60
C SER A 40 15.06 0.59 -0.83
N TYR A 41 14.50 0.68 0.38
CA TYR A 41 14.07 -0.46 1.19
C TYR A 41 13.16 -1.44 0.44
N VAL A 42 13.25 -2.71 0.80
CA VAL A 42 12.35 -3.77 0.34
C VAL A 42 11.20 -3.89 1.33
N LEU A 43 9.96 -3.72 0.86
CA LEU A 43 8.77 -3.72 1.72
C LEU A 43 8.73 -4.96 2.63
N ALA A 44 8.90 -6.15 2.06
CA ALA A 44 8.83 -7.40 2.81
C ALA A 44 9.86 -7.49 3.95
N ASP A 45 11.05 -6.90 3.79
CA ASP A 45 12.11 -6.96 4.80
C ASP A 45 11.82 -6.01 5.98
N VAL A 46 11.26 -4.83 5.68
CA VAL A 46 10.74 -3.90 6.70
C VAL A 46 9.61 -4.55 7.49
N LEU A 47 8.65 -5.17 6.79
CA LEU A 47 7.52 -5.86 7.42
C LEU A 47 7.97 -7.06 8.26
N ALA A 48 8.95 -7.83 7.79
CA ALA A 48 9.52 -8.93 8.55
C ALA A 48 10.20 -8.46 9.84
N THR A 49 10.92 -7.33 9.78
CA THR A 49 11.58 -6.72 10.94
C THR A 49 10.56 -6.30 12.01
N LEU A 50 9.51 -5.59 11.59
CA LEU A 50 8.43 -5.15 12.48
C LEU A 50 7.65 -6.32 13.08
N ARG A 51 7.32 -7.32 12.26
CA ARG A 51 6.61 -8.53 12.69
C ARG A 51 7.43 -9.35 13.69
N ALA A 52 8.75 -9.45 13.49
CA ALA A 52 9.64 -10.15 14.42
C ALA A 52 9.67 -9.49 15.82
N ALA A 53 9.45 -8.17 15.88
CA ALA A 53 9.31 -7.42 17.12
C ALA A 53 7.87 -7.40 17.68
N GLY A 54 6.91 -8.05 17.01
CA GLY A 54 5.51 -8.10 17.43
C GLY A 54 4.75 -6.79 17.20
N VAL A 55 5.28 -5.85 16.41
CA VAL A 55 4.62 -4.57 16.10
C VAL A 55 3.58 -4.77 15.00
N PRO A 56 2.30 -4.46 15.22
CA PRO A 56 1.28 -4.52 14.18
C PRO A 56 1.55 -3.52 13.06
N VAL A 57 1.42 -3.95 11.80
CA VAL A 57 1.75 -3.12 10.64
C VAL A 57 0.56 -2.92 9.71
N LEU A 58 0.32 -1.66 9.37
CA LEU A 58 -0.54 -1.23 8.28
C LEU A 58 0.31 -0.77 7.10
N THR A 59 -0.03 -1.20 5.89
CA THR A 59 0.60 -0.68 4.67
C THR A 59 -0.34 0.22 3.87
N ASP A 60 0.24 1.30 3.35
CA ASP A 60 -0.38 2.09 2.28
C ASP A 60 0.10 1.53 0.93
N ASP A 61 -0.78 0.79 0.26
CA ASP A 61 -0.51 0.13 -1.02
C ASP A 61 -1.06 0.90 -2.22
N ASN A 62 -1.44 2.17 -2.04
CA ASN A 62 -1.89 3.00 -3.15
C ASN A 62 -0.86 3.04 -4.28
N TYR A 63 -1.35 2.90 -5.52
CA TYR A 63 -0.55 2.80 -6.76
C TYR A 63 0.33 1.55 -6.91
N ALA A 64 0.44 0.68 -5.91
CA ALA A 64 1.18 -0.60 -6.01
C ALA A 64 0.26 -1.81 -6.29
N VAL A 65 -0.96 -1.81 -5.75
CA VAL A 65 -1.97 -2.86 -5.97
C VAL A 65 -2.14 -3.15 -7.47
N MET A 66 -2.14 -4.44 -7.84
CA MET A 66 -2.21 -4.93 -9.23
C MET A 66 -1.05 -4.51 -10.15
N LYS A 67 0.03 -3.91 -9.63
CA LYS A 67 1.24 -3.57 -10.41
C LYS A 67 2.50 -4.30 -9.97
N VAL A 68 2.47 -4.88 -8.77
CA VAL A 68 3.58 -5.64 -8.17
C VAL A 68 3.11 -7.03 -7.77
N ALA A 69 4.06 -7.91 -7.48
CA ALA A 69 3.77 -9.31 -7.19
C ALA A 69 3.04 -9.53 -5.85
N ARG A 70 3.29 -8.68 -4.84
CA ARG A 70 2.70 -8.80 -3.51
C ARG A 70 2.46 -7.42 -2.90
N ILE A 71 1.26 -7.17 -2.37
CA ILE A 71 0.96 -6.02 -1.51
C ILE A 71 1.28 -6.36 -0.04
N GLY A 72 1.20 -5.38 0.86
CA GLY A 72 1.61 -5.56 2.26
C GLY A 72 1.03 -6.79 2.97
N CYS A 73 -0.30 -7.01 2.90
CA CYS A 73 -0.95 -8.16 3.55
C CYS A 73 -0.54 -9.51 2.96
N GLU A 74 0.06 -9.55 1.77
CA GLU A 74 0.59 -10.75 1.12
C GLU A 74 2.08 -10.97 1.42
N CYS A 75 2.73 -10.03 2.12
CA CYS A 75 4.16 -10.09 2.43
C CYS A 75 4.53 -9.71 3.86
N GLY A 76 3.57 -9.66 4.79
CA GLY A 76 3.84 -9.59 6.22
C GLY A 76 3.11 -8.49 7.00
N ALA A 77 2.35 -7.61 6.35
CA ALA A 77 1.52 -6.62 7.06
C ALA A 77 0.28 -7.29 7.66
N ASN A 78 -0.26 -6.70 8.72
CA ASN A 78 -1.56 -7.14 9.28
C ASN A 78 -2.71 -6.68 8.39
N VAL A 79 -2.61 -5.47 7.83
CA VAL A 79 -3.58 -4.95 6.85
C VAL A 79 -2.91 -4.13 5.76
N SER A 80 -3.38 -4.31 4.54
CA SER A 80 -3.16 -3.46 3.39
C SER A 80 -4.30 -2.47 3.22
N THR A 81 -3.97 -1.24 2.82
CA THR A 81 -4.96 -0.20 2.53
C THR A 81 -4.73 0.42 1.17
N PHE A 82 -5.81 0.65 0.43
CA PHE A 82 -5.73 1.27 -0.90
C PHE A 82 -7.05 1.88 -1.34
N SER A 83 -6.97 2.87 -2.24
CA SER A 83 -8.13 3.44 -2.91
C SER A 83 -8.55 2.58 -4.11
N CYS A 84 -9.83 2.22 -4.18
CA CYS A 84 -10.39 1.52 -5.35
C CYS A 84 -10.56 2.46 -6.54
N PHE A 85 -10.75 3.76 -6.33
CA PHE A 85 -10.79 4.77 -7.39
C PHE A 85 -9.50 4.80 -8.22
N LYS A 86 -8.34 4.60 -7.57
CA LYS A 86 -7.03 4.49 -8.26
C LYS A 86 -6.84 3.19 -9.05
N LEU A 87 -7.82 2.28 -8.97
CA LEU A 87 -7.84 0.97 -9.62
C LEU A 87 -9.06 0.84 -10.56
N PHE A 88 -9.44 1.94 -11.21
CA PHE A 88 -10.58 2.02 -12.13
C PHE A 88 -11.94 1.68 -11.49
N GLY A 89 -12.03 1.80 -10.17
CA GLY A 89 -13.27 1.64 -9.40
C GLY A 89 -13.97 2.97 -9.12
N PRO A 90 -15.03 2.94 -8.30
CA PRO A 90 -15.87 4.10 -8.02
C PRO A 90 -15.19 5.15 -7.13
N GLU A 91 -15.65 6.39 -7.27
CA GLU A 91 -15.26 7.51 -6.40
C GLU A 91 -15.61 7.25 -4.93
N GLY A 92 -14.74 7.71 -4.04
CA GLY A 92 -14.97 7.65 -2.58
C GLY A 92 -14.84 6.26 -1.95
N VAL A 93 -14.52 5.21 -2.71
CA VAL A 93 -14.36 3.85 -2.18
C VAL A 93 -12.89 3.48 -1.96
N GLY A 94 -12.59 3.02 -0.75
CA GLY A 94 -11.32 2.41 -0.37
C GLY A 94 -11.52 1.00 0.18
N ALA A 95 -10.41 0.25 0.26
CA ALA A 95 -10.38 -1.10 0.78
C ALA A 95 -9.34 -1.21 1.90
N VAL A 96 -9.69 -2.00 2.92
CA VAL A 96 -8.77 -2.54 3.93
C VAL A 96 -8.84 -4.05 3.83
N VAL A 97 -7.70 -4.71 3.61
CA VAL A 97 -7.60 -6.16 3.37
C VAL A 97 -6.53 -6.73 4.29
N GLY A 98 -6.83 -7.80 5.02
CA GLY A 98 -5.87 -8.43 5.92
C GLY A 98 -6.53 -9.21 7.05
N ASP A 99 -5.92 -9.17 8.23
CA ASP A 99 -6.28 -9.99 9.39
C ASP A 99 -7.74 -9.78 9.84
N ALA A 100 -8.44 -10.89 10.06
CA ALA A 100 -9.87 -10.89 10.33
C ALA A 100 -10.24 -10.12 11.62
N ASP A 101 -9.38 -10.15 12.65
CA ASP A 101 -9.62 -9.43 13.89
C ASP A 101 -9.59 -7.90 13.68
N VAL A 102 -8.68 -7.40 12.86
CA VAL A 102 -8.61 -5.98 12.46
C VAL A 102 -9.84 -5.61 11.64
N ILE A 103 -10.20 -6.41 10.63
CA ILE A 103 -11.37 -6.15 9.78
C ILE A 103 -12.66 -6.16 10.59
N ASN A 104 -12.81 -7.09 11.54
CA ASN A 104 -13.98 -7.16 12.42
C ASN A 104 -14.09 -5.92 13.31
N ARG A 105 -12.97 -5.42 13.86
CA ARG A 105 -12.95 -4.15 14.62
C ARG A 105 -13.38 -2.97 13.75
N ILE A 106 -12.92 -2.90 12.50
CA ILE A 106 -13.36 -1.86 11.55
C ILE A 106 -14.86 -1.97 11.29
N ARG A 107 -15.35 -3.17 10.91
CA ARG A 107 -16.78 -3.41 10.63
C ARG A 107 -17.68 -3.04 11.80
N ALA A 108 -17.25 -3.28 13.04
CA ALA A 108 -17.99 -2.92 14.25
C ALA A 108 -18.23 -1.40 14.40
N THR A 109 -17.41 -0.56 13.75
CA THR A 109 -17.59 0.90 13.75
C THR A 109 -18.48 1.42 12.61
N LEU A 110 -18.78 0.60 11.59
CA LEU A 110 -19.58 0.98 10.43
C LEU A 110 -21.07 0.80 10.71
N TYR A 111 -21.60 1.51 11.70
CA TYR A 111 -23.01 1.40 12.13
C TYR A 111 -23.98 2.22 11.27
N SER A 112 -23.52 3.33 10.69
CA SER A 112 -24.41 4.25 9.97
C SER A 112 -24.69 3.77 8.55
N GLY A 113 -25.85 4.14 7.99
CA GLY A 113 -26.16 3.86 6.59
C GLY A 113 -25.17 4.52 5.62
N GLY A 114 -24.70 5.72 5.93
CA GLY A 114 -23.68 6.43 5.15
C GLY A 114 -22.27 5.84 5.25
N SER A 115 -22.04 4.92 6.20
CA SER A 115 -20.77 4.19 6.34
C SER A 115 -20.68 2.95 5.45
N GLN A 116 -21.76 2.58 4.74
CA GLN A 116 -21.79 1.36 3.92
C GLN A 116 -21.42 1.65 2.47
N ILE A 117 -20.70 0.72 1.86
CA ILE A 117 -20.52 0.65 0.40
C ILE A 117 -21.73 -0.08 -0.19
N GLN A 118 -22.41 0.56 -1.14
CA GLN A 118 -23.59 -0.01 -1.79
C GLN A 118 -23.19 -1.13 -2.76
N GLY A 119 -24.11 -2.08 -3.01
CA GLY A 119 -23.84 -3.23 -3.87
C GLY A 119 -23.33 -2.87 -5.27
N ALA A 120 -23.87 -1.82 -5.89
CA ALA A 120 -23.42 -1.34 -7.20
C ALA A 120 -21.96 -0.82 -7.16
N GLN A 121 -21.61 -0.07 -6.11
CA GLN A 121 -20.23 0.41 -5.90
C GLN A 121 -19.28 -0.77 -5.69
N ALA A 122 -19.67 -1.78 -4.90
CA ALA A 122 -18.87 -2.97 -4.69
C ALA A 122 -18.63 -3.76 -6.00
N LEU A 123 -19.64 -3.88 -6.87
CA LEU A 123 -19.48 -4.50 -8.19
C LEU A 123 -18.56 -3.67 -9.12
N GLU A 124 -18.60 -2.35 -9.02
CA GLU A 124 -17.72 -1.46 -9.78
C GLU A 124 -16.26 -1.59 -9.34
N VAL A 125 -16.02 -1.77 -8.03
CA VAL A 125 -14.68 -2.13 -7.50
C VAL A 125 -14.18 -3.41 -8.18
N LEU A 126 -14.98 -4.48 -8.19
CA LEU A 126 -14.57 -5.74 -8.83
C LEU A 126 -14.29 -5.57 -10.33
N ARG A 127 -15.13 -4.81 -11.04
CA ARG A 127 -14.93 -4.50 -12.45
C ARG A 127 -13.58 -3.81 -12.68
N GLY A 128 -13.27 -2.78 -11.90
CA GLY A 128 -12.01 -2.04 -11.99
C GLY A 128 -10.79 -2.92 -11.72
N LEU A 129 -10.83 -3.71 -10.63
CA LEU A 129 -9.71 -4.58 -10.25
C LEU A 129 -9.39 -5.64 -11.31
N VAL A 130 -10.38 -6.15 -12.04
CA VAL A 130 -10.14 -7.13 -13.13
C VAL A 130 -9.40 -6.49 -14.31
N PHE A 131 -9.67 -5.22 -14.63
CA PHE A 131 -8.95 -4.50 -15.68
C PHE A 131 -7.55 -4.05 -15.27
N ALA A 132 -7.38 -3.66 -13.99
CA ALA A 132 -6.17 -3.04 -13.46
C ALA A 132 -4.84 -3.71 -13.87
N PRO A 133 -4.61 -5.02 -13.65
CA PRO A 133 -3.28 -5.61 -13.82
C PRO A 133 -2.79 -5.58 -15.27
N VAL A 134 -3.63 -5.94 -16.24
CA VAL A 134 -3.23 -5.96 -17.66
C VAL A 134 -3.04 -4.55 -18.19
N MET A 135 -3.94 -3.62 -17.85
CA MET A 135 -3.83 -2.22 -18.28
C MET A 135 -2.56 -1.56 -17.73
N HIS A 136 -2.20 -1.85 -16.48
CA HIS A 136 -0.96 -1.34 -15.91
C HIS A 136 0.29 -2.01 -16.47
N ALA A 137 0.26 -3.30 -16.82
CA ALA A 137 1.36 -3.95 -17.52
C ALA A 137 1.62 -3.31 -18.91
N VAL A 138 0.55 -3.01 -19.65
CA VAL A 138 0.64 -2.25 -20.91
C VAL A 138 1.25 -0.88 -20.68
N GLN A 139 0.76 -0.14 -19.67
CA GLN A 139 1.29 1.18 -19.31
C GLN A 139 2.79 1.11 -18.96
N ALA A 140 3.22 0.15 -18.15
CA ALA A 140 4.62 -0.02 -17.78
C ALA A 140 5.50 -0.23 -19.02
N GLY A 141 5.08 -1.09 -19.95
CA GLY A 141 5.80 -1.30 -21.21
C GLY A 141 5.85 -0.05 -22.10
N VAL A 142 4.79 0.76 -22.12
CA VAL A 142 4.78 2.06 -22.83
C VAL A 142 5.76 3.04 -22.19
N SER A 143 5.77 3.15 -20.86
CA SER A 143 6.67 4.03 -20.12
C SER A 143 8.14 3.69 -20.38
N GLU A 144 8.52 2.42 -20.34
CA GLU A 144 9.90 1.98 -20.61
C GLU A 144 10.34 2.30 -22.04
N ARG A 145 9.49 2.04 -23.04
CA ARG A 145 9.80 2.39 -24.44
C ARG A 145 9.95 3.89 -24.62
N LEU A 146 9.07 4.69 -23.99
CA LEU A 146 9.15 6.14 -24.06
C LEU A 146 10.45 6.65 -23.42
N LEU A 147 10.84 6.11 -22.26
CA LEU A 147 12.10 6.44 -21.61
C LEU A 147 13.29 6.15 -22.50
N ALA A 148 13.33 4.98 -23.16
CA ALA A 148 14.39 4.63 -24.10
C ALA A 148 14.46 5.60 -25.30
N LEU A 149 13.31 5.98 -25.87
CA LEU A 149 13.25 6.93 -26.99
C LEU A 149 13.71 8.35 -26.58
N LEU A 150 13.33 8.81 -25.39
CA LEU A 150 13.76 10.10 -24.84
C LEU A 150 15.28 10.11 -24.61
N ASN A 151 15.82 9.08 -23.97
CA ASN A 151 17.26 8.97 -23.72
C ASN A 151 18.08 8.80 -25.01
N GLY A 152 17.51 8.17 -26.04
CA GLY A 152 18.11 8.03 -27.36
C GLY A 152 17.99 9.26 -28.27
N GLY A 153 17.32 10.33 -27.82
CA GLY A 153 17.12 11.55 -28.61
C GLY A 153 16.16 11.40 -29.80
N ALA A 154 15.37 10.32 -29.86
CA ALA A 154 14.41 10.08 -30.93
C ALA A 154 13.16 10.99 -30.82
N VAL A 155 12.88 11.51 -29.63
CA VAL A 155 11.84 12.50 -29.35
C VAL A 155 12.52 13.83 -29.04
N ARG A 156 12.25 14.85 -29.86
CA ARG A 156 12.76 16.22 -29.64
C ARG A 156 11.73 17.03 -28.87
N LYS A 157 12.20 17.95 -28.02
CA LYS A 157 11.35 18.95 -27.35
C LYS A 157 10.72 19.90 -28.37
#